data_AF-A0A7S2UCJ2-F1
#
_entry.id   AF-A0A7S2UCJ2-F1
#
_cell.length_a   1.000
_cell.length_b   1.000
_cell.length_c   1.000
_cell.angle_alpha   90.00
_cell.angle_beta   90.00
_cell.angle_gamma   90.00
#
_symmetry.space_group_name_H-M   'P 1'
#
loop_
_entity.id
_entity.type
_entity.pdbx_description
1 polymer ?
#
loop_
_entity_poly.entity_id
_entity_poly.type
_entity_poly.pdbx_seq_one_letter_code
_entity_poly.pdbx_strand_id
1 'polypeptide(L)'
;AAAILCGFHSIYPLTVEERKHLRLLVAARLACSCTLGAYSYSQNPGNEYLLLHAQPAWNALTLIWKTPGITDVMDQLFDAACQDNAHADPSTLALPDPTIVDLLSPIRTKSSLAQDEIESSGPLKRQKIIEQTITFVTGNKKKLEEVKRILSNGSELGFEVTNVKLDLPELQGKDPLEIAREKCALAAQHVGGAVITEDTSLCFSALGNLPGPYIKWFLETCGHNGLNNMIHFSEDKSGYAQTVVAFTTGPNEDIHLFDGRTKGMIVPPRGSFDFGWDPIFQPDEGGGLTYAEMSEDEKDSISHRSRAFSQLRDYLIQNERSIKAN
;
A
#
# COMPACT_ATOMS: atom_id res chain seq x y z
N ALA A 1 -15.29 -7.86 4.05
CA ALA A 1 -16.75 -7.83 4.20
C ALA A 1 -17.18 -8.50 5.51
N ALA A 2 -16.86 -9.79 5.72
CA ALA A 2 -17.18 -10.54 6.95
C ALA A 2 -16.86 -9.75 8.23
N ALA A 3 -15.60 -9.39 8.51
CA ALA A 3 -15.22 -8.64 9.71
C ALA A 3 -16.01 -7.33 9.94
N ILE A 4 -16.39 -6.62 8.87
CA ILE A 4 -17.20 -5.39 8.97
C ILE A 4 -18.64 -5.73 9.34
N LEU A 5 -19.21 -6.80 8.76
CA LEU A 5 -20.56 -7.28 9.08
C LEU A 5 -20.62 -7.80 10.52
N CYS A 6 -19.60 -8.53 10.99
CA CYS A 6 -19.48 -8.96 12.38
C CYS A 6 -19.48 -7.77 13.34
N GLY A 7 -18.66 -6.76 13.06
CA GLY A 7 -18.55 -5.55 13.89
C GLY A 7 -19.84 -4.72 13.92
N PHE A 8 -20.58 -4.64 12.81
CA PHE A 8 -21.89 -3.99 12.81
C PHE A 8 -22.93 -4.81 13.59
N HIS A 9 -22.97 -6.13 13.36
CA HIS A 9 -23.94 -7.03 13.97
C HIS A 9 -23.78 -7.17 15.49
N SER A 10 -22.55 -7.07 16.00
CA SER A 10 -22.28 -7.14 17.45
C SER A 10 -22.82 -5.94 18.23
N ILE A 11 -23.02 -4.80 17.56
CA ILE A 11 -23.59 -3.58 18.14
C ILE A 11 -25.09 -3.48 17.83
N TYR A 12 -25.48 -3.80 16.59
CA TYR A 12 -26.85 -3.75 16.10
C TYR A 12 -27.23 -5.08 15.43
N PRO A 13 -27.75 -6.05 16.20
CA PRO A 13 -28.19 -7.32 15.67
C PRO A 13 -29.35 -7.11 14.71
N LEU A 14 -29.16 -7.46 13.43
CA LEU A 14 -30.22 -7.36 12.42
C LEU A 14 -31.38 -8.29 12.77
N THR A 15 -32.60 -7.76 12.72
CA THR A 15 -33.82 -8.56 12.83
C THR A 15 -33.97 -9.50 11.63
N VAL A 16 -34.86 -10.48 11.75
CA VAL A 16 -35.19 -11.39 10.63
C VAL A 16 -35.73 -10.61 9.43
N GLU A 17 -36.53 -9.56 9.67
CA GLU A 17 -37.07 -8.72 8.59
C GLU A 17 -35.99 -7.85 7.93
N GLU A 18 -35.06 -7.28 8.68
CA GLU A 18 -33.94 -6.50 8.10
C GLU A 18 -32.99 -7.38 7.29
N ARG A 19 -32.74 -8.62 7.73
CA ARG A 19 -31.94 -9.60 6.99
C ARG A 19 -32.51 -9.89 5.61
N LYS A 20 -33.83 -10.05 5.49
CA LYS A 20 -34.51 -10.24 4.20
C LYS A 20 -34.24 -9.10 3.20
N HIS A 21 -33.98 -7.90 3.69
CA HIS A 21 -33.70 -6.72 2.86
C HIS A 21 -32.21 -6.52 2.55
N LEU A 22 -31.31 -7.19 3.27
CA LEU A 22 -29.86 -7.01 3.11
C LEU A 22 -29.40 -7.31 1.68
N ARG A 23 -29.90 -8.41 1.08
CA ARG A 23 -29.63 -8.75 -0.33
C ARG A 23 -30.05 -7.64 -1.28
N LEU A 24 -31.23 -7.06 -1.07
CA LEU A 24 -31.75 -5.96 -1.90
C LEU A 24 -30.88 -4.71 -1.75
N LEU A 25 -30.46 -4.37 -0.53
CA LEU A 25 -29.58 -3.22 -0.27
C LEU A 25 -28.20 -3.39 -0.90
N VAL A 26 -27.60 -4.58 -0.78
CA VAL A 26 -26.32 -4.91 -1.42
C VAL A 26 -26.44 -4.81 -2.95
N ALA A 27 -27.49 -5.39 -3.53
CA ALA A 27 -27.76 -5.31 -4.96
C ALA A 27 -27.96 -3.85 -5.41
N ALA A 28 -28.74 -3.05 -4.68
CA ALA A 28 -28.95 -1.64 -4.98
C ALA A 28 -27.62 -0.86 -4.96
N ARG A 29 -26.77 -1.10 -3.94
CA ARG A 29 -25.47 -0.43 -3.84
C ARG A 29 -24.53 -0.78 -4.98
N LEU A 30 -24.48 -2.06 -5.36
CA LEU A 30 -23.70 -2.54 -6.51
C LEU A 30 -24.23 -1.95 -7.82
N ALA A 31 -25.55 -1.91 -8.01
CA ALA A 31 -26.18 -1.32 -9.19
C ALA A 31 -25.84 0.17 -9.33
N CYS A 32 -25.87 0.94 -8.23
CA CYS A 32 -25.39 2.32 -8.22
C CYS A 32 -23.92 2.42 -8.63
N SER A 33 -23.05 1.55 -8.08
CA SER A 33 -21.62 1.54 -8.41
C SER A 33 -21.37 1.26 -9.89
N CYS A 34 -22.04 0.24 -10.43
CA CYS A 34 -21.96 -0.12 -11.85
C CYS A 34 -22.48 0.99 -12.77
N THR A 35 -23.59 1.63 -12.39
CA THR A 35 -24.18 2.74 -13.15
C THR A 35 -23.25 3.94 -13.18
N LEU A 36 -22.66 4.30 -12.04
CA LEU A 36 -21.67 5.36 -11.95
C LEU A 36 -20.40 5.02 -12.74
N GLY A 37 -19.92 3.77 -12.68
CA GLY A 37 -18.78 3.31 -13.48
C GLY A 37 -19.03 3.44 -14.98
N ALA A 38 -20.21 3.01 -15.45
CA ALA A 38 -20.63 3.15 -16.84
C ALA A 38 -20.75 4.63 -17.26
N TYR A 39 -21.32 5.48 -16.39
CA TYR A 39 -21.37 6.92 -16.62
C TYR A 39 -19.97 7.52 -16.73
N SER A 40 -19.07 7.24 -15.78
CA SER A 40 -17.69 7.73 -15.80
C SER A 40 -16.94 7.28 -17.06
N TYR A 41 -17.14 6.04 -17.50
CA TYR A 41 -16.59 5.56 -18.77
C TYR A 41 -17.17 6.32 -19.97
N SER A 42 -18.48 6.61 -19.98
CA SER A 42 -19.10 7.43 -21.05
C SER A 42 -18.49 8.84 -21.15
N GLN A 43 -18.02 9.39 -20.04
CA GLN A 43 -17.34 10.69 -20.01
C GLN A 43 -15.87 10.59 -20.42
N ASN A 44 -15.22 9.43 -20.27
CA ASN A 44 -13.83 9.19 -20.66
C ASN A 44 -13.63 7.79 -21.29
N PRO A 45 -14.03 7.61 -22.57
CA PRO A 45 -14.06 6.29 -23.21
C PRO A 45 -12.69 5.64 -23.42
N GLY A 46 -11.60 6.42 -23.39
CA GLY A 46 -10.23 5.91 -23.52
C GLY A 46 -9.69 5.27 -22.23
N ASN A 47 -10.41 5.38 -21.11
CA ASN A 47 -9.99 4.84 -19.83
C ASN A 47 -10.63 3.47 -19.55
N GLU A 48 -10.09 2.42 -20.18
CA GLU A 48 -10.58 1.04 -20.06
C GLU A 48 -10.51 0.47 -18.62
N TYR A 49 -9.67 1.06 -17.75
CA TYR A 49 -9.57 0.71 -16.33
C TYR A 49 -10.94 0.82 -15.63
N LEU A 50 -11.76 1.80 -16.01
CA LEU A 50 -13.09 2.01 -15.43
C LEU A 50 -14.02 0.81 -15.66
N LEU A 51 -13.90 0.14 -16.81
CA LEU A 51 -14.69 -1.06 -17.12
C LEU A 51 -14.14 -2.30 -16.43
N LEU A 52 -12.80 -2.44 -16.38
CA LEU A 52 -12.13 -3.56 -15.71
C LEU A 52 -12.55 -3.67 -14.23
N HIS A 53 -12.61 -2.54 -13.53
CA HIS A 53 -13.03 -2.50 -12.13
C HIS A 53 -14.55 -2.60 -11.92
N ALA A 54 -15.36 -2.29 -12.93
CA ALA A 54 -16.80 -2.47 -12.88
C ALA A 54 -17.24 -3.92 -13.15
N GLN A 55 -16.45 -4.69 -13.90
CA GLN A 55 -16.80 -6.06 -14.30
C GLN A 55 -17.12 -7.00 -13.11
N PRO A 56 -16.35 -7.01 -12.00
CA PRO A 56 -16.67 -7.84 -10.85
C PRO A 56 -18.04 -7.48 -10.23
N ALA A 57 -18.39 -6.20 -10.20
CA ALA A 57 -19.65 -5.74 -9.64
C ALA A 57 -20.85 -6.14 -10.54
N TRP A 58 -20.70 -6.11 -11.87
CA TRP A 58 -21.69 -6.64 -12.81
C TRP A 58 -21.87 -8.16 -12.68
N ASN A 59 -20.78 -8.89 -12.52
CA ASN A 59 -20.82 -10.33 -12.31
C ASN A 59 -21.52 -10.67 -10.99
N ALA A 60 -21.22 -9.94 -9.92
CA ALA A 60 -21.87 -10.11 -8.62
C ALA A 60 -23.38 -9.82 -8.69
N LEU A 61 -23.80 -8.75 -9.37
CA LEU A 61 -25.22 -8.47 -9.60
C LEU A 61 -25.92 -9.60 -10.36
N THR A 62 -25.26 -10.14 -11.39
CA THR A 62 -25.78 -11.26 -12.18
C THR A 62 -25.93 -12.50 -11.31
N LEU A 63 -24.93 -12.82 -10.48
CA LEU A 63 -24.96 -13.94 -9.54
C LEU A 63 -26.12 -13.78 -8.54
N ILE A 64 -26.24 -12.59 -7.93
CA ILE A 64 -27.28 -12.29 -6.93
C ILE A 64 -28.68 -12.39 -7.55
N TRP A 65 -28.88 -12.01 -8.82
CA TRP A 65 -30.22 -11.91 -9.41
C TRP A 65 -30.65 -13.15 -10.20
N LYS A 66 -29.71 -13.85 -10.85
CA LYS A 66 -30.01 -14.95 -11.77
C LYS A 66 -29.80 -16.35 -11.18
N THR A 67 -29.22 -16.47 -9.98
CA THR A 67 -28.92 -17.77 -9.37
C THR A 67 -30.01 -18.17 -8.37
N PRO A 68 -30.75 -19.27 -8.62
CA PRO A 68 -31.70 -19.80 -7.64
C PRO A 68 -31.01 -20.22 -6.34
N GLY A 69 -31.66 -20.02 -5.18
CA GLY A 69 -31.11 -20.41 -3.87
C GLY A 69 -29.94 -19.55 -3.36
N ILE A 70 -29.48 -18.55 -4.11
CA ILE A 70 -28.38 -17.67 -3.69
C ILE A 70 -28.67 -16.88 -2.41
N THR A 71 -29.96 -16.69 -2.08
CA THR A 71 -30.37 -15.99 -0.86
C THR A 71 -30.02 -16.82 0.37
N ASP A 72 -30.33 -18.11 0.36
CA ASP A 72 -30.02 -19.02 1.47
C ASP A 72 -28.50 -19.13 1.68
N VAL A 73 -27.73 -19.15 0.59
CA VAL A 73 -26.26 -19.13 0.64
C VAL A 73 -25.74 -17.82 1.24
N MET A 74 -26.29 -16.67 0.84
CA MET A 74 -25.89 -15.38 1.40
C MET A 74 -26.22 -15.27 2.89
N ASP A 75 -27.38 -15.76 3.32
CA ASP A 75 -27.77 -15.78 4.73
C ASP A 75 -26.87 -16.71 5.54
N GLN A 76 -26.54 -17.90 5.02
CA GLN A 76 -25.57 -18.81 5.65
C GLN A 76 -24.17 -18.18 5.78
N LEU A 77 -23.70 -17.47 4.75
CA LEU A 77 -22.42 -16.76 4.80
C LEU A 77 -22.44 -15.61 5.81
N PHE A 78 -23.54 -14.90 5.91
CA PHE A 78 -23.73 -13.85 6.90
C PHE A 78 -23.72 -14.42 8.32
N ASP A 79 -24.46 -15.50 8.55
CA ASP A 79 -24.52 -16.18 9.84
C ASP A 79 -23.15 -16.78 10.21
N ALA A 80 -22.45 -17.44 9.28
CA ALA A 80 -21.10 -17.94 9.50
C ALA A 80 -20.12 -16.81 9.86
N ALA A 81 -20.20 -15.67 9.17
CA ALA A 81 -19.41 -14.51 9.53
C ALA A 81 -19.73 -14.02 10.96
N CYS A 82 -21.01 -13.97 11.34
CA CYS A 82 -21.43 -13.41 12.63
C CYS A 82 -21.34 -14.39 13.82
N GLN A 83 -21.27 -15.70 13.58
CA GLN A 83 -21.21 -16.74 14.63
C GLN A 83 -19.79 -16.91 15.21
N ASP A 84 -18.74 -16.64 14.42
CA ASP A 84 -17.37 -16.77 14.88
C ASP A 84 -16.84 -15.46 15.48
N ASN A 85 -16.74 -15.43 16.81
CA ASN A 85 -15.86 -14.50 17.54
C ASN A 85 -14.36 -14.82 17.35
N ALA A 86 -13.99 -15.66 16.37
CA ALA A 86 -12.62 -16.05 16.09
C ALA A 86 -12.42 -16.29 14.59
N HIS A 87 -11.54 -15.51 13.97
CA HIS A 87 -10.72 -15.91 12.83
C HIS A 87 -11.35 -16.85 11.77
N ALA A 88 -12.52 -16.52 11.20
CA ALA A 88 -12.99 -17.21 10.01
C ALA A 88 -12.01 -16.93 8.85
N ASP A 89 -11.14 -17.89 8.54
CA ASP A 89 -10.23 -17.84 7.39
C ASP A 89 -11.09 -17.83 6.11
N PRO A 90 -11.09 -16.73 5.33
CA PRO A 90 -11.87 -16.63 4.10
C PRO A 90 -11.54 -17.71 3.06
N SER A 91 -10.40 -18.39 3.19
CA SER A 91 -9.98 -19.50 2.32
C SER A 91 -10.85 -20.75 2.44
N THR A 92 -11.58 -20.90 3.55
CA THR A 92 -12.46 -22.05 3.83
C THR A 92 -13.84 -21.92 3.20
N LEU A 93 -14.20 -20.71 2.76
CA LEU A 93 -15.40 -20.45 1.99
C LEU A 93 -15.12 -20.86 0.54
N ALA A 94 -15.50 -22.10 0.19
CA ALA A 94 -15.44 -22.62 -1.17
C ALA A 94 -16.41 -21.83 -2.08
N LEU A 95 -15.98 -20.63 -2.49
CA LEU A 95 -16.62 -19.86 -3.53
C LEU A 95 -16.31 -20.56 -4.87
N PRO A 96 -17.29 -20.73 -5.77
CA PRO A 96 -17.01 -21.26 -7.10
C PRO A 96 -16.01 -20.32 -7.80
N ASP A 97 -14.83 -20.86 -8.08
CA ASP A 97 -13.76 -20.23 -8.84
C ASP A 97 -14.30 -19.75 -10.19
N PRO A 98 -14.47 -18.44 -10.42
CA PRO A 98 -14.81 -17.95 -11.73
C PRO A 98 -13.53 -17.95 -12.55
N THR A 99 -13.43 -18.93 -13.45
CA THR A 99 -12.44 -19.07 -14.51
C THR A 99 -12.17 -17.75 -15.25
N ILE A 100 -11.35 -16.88 -14.66
CA ILE A 100 -10.75 -15.72 -15.30
C ILE A 100 -9.37 -16.20 -15.76
N VAL A 101 -9.16 -16.19 -17.06
CA VAL A 101 -7.83 -16.41 -17.64
C VAL A 101 -6.90 -15.34 -17.08
N ASP A 102 -5.84 -15.76 -16.39
CA ASP A 102 -4.77 -14.88 -15.94
C ASP A 102 -4.00 -14.36 -17.16
N LEU A 103 -4.46 -13.23 -17.71
CA LEU A 103 -3.84 -12.55 -18.86
C LEU A 103 -2.43 -12.04 -18.55
N LEU A 104 -2.02 -12.03 -17.27
CA LEU A 104 -0.70 -11.62 -16.82
C LEU A 104 0.22 -12.82 -16.54
N SER A 105 -0.25 -14.07 -16.70
CA SER A 105 0.58 -15.27 -16.54
C SER A 105 1.86 -15.24 -17.39
N PRO A 106 1.87 -14.74 -18.65
CA PRO A 106 3.09 -14.67 -19.46
C PRO A 106 4.14 -13.71 -18.88
N ILE A 107 3.67 -12.66 -18.20
CA ILE A 107 4.51 -11.64 -17.56
C ILE A 107 5.14 -12.24 -16.28
N ARG A 108 4.38 -13.04 -15.54
CA ARG A 108 4.83 -13.77 -14.34
C ARG A 108 5.79 -14.92 -14.68
N THR A 109 5.57 -15.65 -15.76
CA THR A 109 6.45 -16.77 -16.17
C THR A 109 7.81 -16.33 -16.67
N LYS A 110 7.95 -15.08 -17.15
CA LYS A 110 9.29 -14.52 -17.44
C LYS A 110 10.11 -14.28 -16.16
N SER A 111 9.46 -14.18 -15.00
CA SER A 111 10.14 -14.09 -13.70
C SER A 111 10.56 -15.44 -13.14
N SER A 112 9.95 -16.56 -13.57
CA SER A 112 10.30 -17.90 -13.05
C SER A 112 11.35 -18.64 -13.86
N LEU A 113 11.60 -18.23 -15.11
CA LEU A 113 12.67 -18.81 -15.95
C LEU A 113 14.01 -18.08 -15.82
N ALA A 114 14.08 -16.99 -15.05
CA ALA A 114 15.34 -16.25 -14.81
C ALA A 114 16.14 -16.77 -13.61
N GLN A 115 15.80 -17.95 -13.05
CA GLN A 115 16.55 -18.56 -11.95
C GLN A 115 17.45 -19.72 -12.34
N ASP A 116 17.37 -20.23 -13.58
CA ASP A 116 18.23 -21.33 -14.05
C ASP A 116 18.74 -21.05 -15.47
N GLU A 117 19.71 -20.15 -15.62
CA GLU A 117 20.71 -20.15 -16.72
C GLU A 117 21.83 -19.15 -16.37
N ILE A 118 22.73 -19.57 -15.47
CA ILE A 118 24.05 -18.95 -15.31
C ILE A 118 24.97 -19.60 -16.35
N GLU A 119 25.04 -19.03 -17.55
CA GLU A 119 26.18 -19.21 -18.42
C GLU A 119 26.67 -17.85 -18.98
N SER A 120 27.84 -17.46 -18.47
CA SER A 120 28.93 -16.82 -19.21
C SER A 120 28.53 -15.82 -20.32
N SER A 121 28.33 -14.56 -19.95
CA SER A 121 28.52 -13.44 -20.88
C SER A 121 29.36 -12.33 -20.22
N GLY A 122 30.33 -11.81 -20.97
CA GLY A 122 31.46 -11.00 -20.53
C GLY A 122 31.14 -9.68 -19.81
N PRO A 123 32.18 -8.90 -19.45
CA PRO A 123 32.06 -7.85 -18.44
C PRO A 123 31.17 -6.69 -18.91
N LEU A 124 30.03 -6.53 -18.25
CA LEU A 124 29.16 -5.36 -18.35
C LEU A 124 29.87 -4.15 -17.74
N LYS A 125 29.90 -3.03 -18.48
CA LYS A 125 30.53 -1.77 -18.06
C LYS A 125 29.76 -1.14 -16.89
N ARG A 126 30.29 -1.26 -15.67
CA ARG A 126 29.82 -0.54 -14.48
C ARG A 126 30.10 0.96 -14.63
N GLN A 127 29.06 1.77 -14.75
CA GLN A 127 29.19 3.23 -14.83
C GLN A 127 29.17 3.85 -13.42
N LYS A 128 30.04 4.84 -13.24
CA LYS A 128 30.50 5.44 -11.97
C LYS A 128 29.40 6.31 -11.34
N ILE A 129 28.88 5.94 -10.17
CA ILE A 129 27.81 6.66 -9.43
C ILE A 129 28.27 8.03 -8.88
N ILE A 130 29.58 8.28 -8.84
CA ILE A 130 30.25 9.38 -8.10
C ILE A 130 29.98 10.79 -8.70
N GLU A 131 29.31 10.89 -9.83
CA GLU A 131 28.93 12.16 -10.48
C GLU A 131 27.41 12.28 -10.73
N GLN A 132 26.59 11.38 -10.15
CA GLN A 132 25.17 11.30 -10.49
C GLN A 132 24.28 12.15 -9.59
N THR A 133 23.44 12.97 -10.22
CA THR A 133 22.22 13.49 -9.62
C THR A 133 21.19 12.36 -9.51
N ILE A 134 20.69 12.10 -8.29
CA ILE A 134 19.59 11.17 -8.05
C ILE A 134 18.30 11.97 -7.91
N THR A 135 17.29 11.60 -8.69
CA THR A 135 15.99 12.28 -8.66
C THR A 135 15.02 11.58 -7.71
N PHE A 136 14.60 12.28 -6.65
CA PHE A 136 13.53 11.81 -5.77
C PHE A 136 12.16 12.25 -6.29
N VAL A 137 11.30 11.29 -6.63
CA VAL A 137 9.94 11.58 -7.11
C VAL A 137 9.05 11.91 -5.92
N THR A 138 8.95 13.20 -5.61
CA THR A 138 8.08 13.72 -4.56
C THR A 138 7.68 15.17 -4.85
N GLY A 139 6.42 15.49 -4.55
CA GLY A 139 5.94 16.86 -4.47
C GLY A 139 6.00 17.46 -3.06
N ASN A 140 6.35 16.65 -2.04
CA ASN A 140 6.33 17.08 -0.63
C ASN A 140 7.71 17.59 -0.20
N LYS A 141 7.81 18.91 0.04
CA LYS A 141 9.06 19.57 0.47
C LYS A 141 9.60 19.04 1.79
N LYS A 142 8.73 18.81 2.79
CA LYS A 142 9.13 18.27 4.09
C LYS A 142 9.74 16.87 3.96
N LYS A 143 9.18 16.03 3.08
CA LYS A 143 9.77 14.70 2.77
C LYS A 143 11.17 14.82 2.17
N LEU A 144 11.37 15.76 1.24
CA LEU A 144 12.70 15.97 0.65
C LEU A 144 13.71 16.43 1.70
N GLU A 145 13.32 17.34 2.59
CA GLU A 145 14.17 17.82 3.69
C GLU A 145 14.57 16.68 4.63
N GLU A 146 13.60 15.86 5.05
CA GLU A 146 13.82 14.67 5.88
C GLU A 146 14.78 13.67 5.20
N VAL A 147 14.55 13.36 3.92
CA VAL A 147 15.41 12.45 3.15
C VAL A 147 16.84 12.97 3.02
N LYS A 148 17.03 14.27 2.74
CA LYS A 148 18.37 14.87 2.65
C LYS A 148 19.11 14.78 4.00
N ARG A 149 18.41 15.02 5.11
CA ARG A 149 18.97 14.90 6.45
C ARG A 149 19.37 13.45 6.78
N ILE A 150 18.50 12.47 6.52
CA ILE A 150 18.79 11.05 6.76
C ILE A 150 19.96 10.55 5.91
N LEU A 151 19.98 10.90 4.61
CA LEU A 151 21.03 10.46 3.70
C LEU A 151 22.39 11.07 4.05
N SER A 152 22.45 12.37 4.37
CA SER A 152 23.70 13.04 4.73
C SER A 152 24.31 12.49 6.03
N ASN A 153 23.51 12.14 7.04
CA ASN A 153 23.99 11.61 8.31
C ASN A 153 25.12 12.44 8.95
N GLY A 154 25.09 13.76 8.76
CA GLY A 154 26.14 14.66 9.23
C GLY A 154 27.43 14.68 8.40
N SER A 155 27.46 14.09 7.20
CA SER A 155 28.56 14.14 6.24
C SER A 155 28.08 14.59 4.85
N GLU A 156 28.98 15.10 4.01
CA GLU A 156 28.64 15.43 2.62
C GLU A 156 28.34 14.15 1.83
N LEU A 157 27.22 14.17 1.11
CA LEU A 157 26.88 13.13 0.14
C LEU A 157 27.80 13.26 -1.08
N GLY A 158 28.36 12.14 -1.55
CA GLY A 158 29.09 12.09 -2.81
C GLY A 158 28.22 12.21 -4.06
N PHE A 159 26.94 12.57 -3.91
CA PHE A 159 25.93 12.70 -4.96
C PHE A 159 24.90 13.77 -4.61
N GLU A 160 24.24 14.33 -5.61
CA GLU A 160 23.19 15.33 -5.43
C GLU A 160 21.80 14.67 -5.41
N VAL A 161 20.95 15.02 -4.45
CA VAL A 161 19.52 14.63 -4.45
C VAL A 161 18.65 15.80 -4.90
N THR A 162 18.04 15.67 -6.07
CA THR A 162 17.04 16.60 -6.60
C THR A 162 15.64 16.02 -6.44
N ASN A 163 14.59 16.80 -6.72
CA ASN A 163 13.23 16.28 -6.71
C ASN A 163 12.44 16.70 -7.94
N VAL A 164 11.52 15.84 -8.34
CA VAL A 164 10.53 16.13 -9.38
C VAL A 164 9.16 15.71 -8.88
N LYS A 165 8.14 16.52 -9.16
CA LYS A 165 6.75 16.12 -8.95
C LYS A 165 6.27 15.46 -10.24
N LEU A 166 6.08 14.14 -10.20
CA LEU A 166 5.42 13.39 -11.26
C LEU A 166 4.04 12.95 -10.79
N ASP A 167 3.08 12.98 -11.71
CA ASP A 167 1.76 12.39 -11.51
C ASP A 167 1.83 10.94 -11.96
N LEU A 168 2.18 10.06 -11.02
CA LEU A 168 2.26 8.62 -11.26
C LEU A 168 0.99 7.95 -10.71
N PRO A 169 0.50 6.87 -11.35
CA PRO A 169 -0.63 6.13 -10.82
C PRO A 169 -0.29 5.57 -9.42
N GLU A 170 -1.18 5.76 -8.46
CA GLU A 170 -1.11 5.10 -7.15
C GLU A 170 -1.67 3.68 -7.31
N LEU A 171 -0.77 2.73 -7.59
CA LEU A 171 -1.11 1.35 -7.91
C LEU A 171 -1.72 0.63 -6.69
N GLN A 172 -2.73 -0.21 -6.93
CA GLN A 172 -3.35 -1.02 -5.89
C GLN A 172 -2.75 -2.43 -5.90
N GLY A 173 -2.43 -2.95 -4.72
CA GLY A 173 -1.83 -4.26 -4.57
C GLY A 173 -1.94 -4.77 -3.14
N LYS A 174 -1.66 -6.07 -2.96
CA LYS A 174 -1.57 -6.68 -1.63
C LYS A 174 -0.15 -6.59 -1.05
N ASP A 175 0.88 -6.53 -1.92
CA ASP A 175 2.27 -6.41 -1.52
C ASP A 175 2.80 -4.97 -1.75
N PRO A 176 3.12 -4.21 -0.69
CA PRO A 176 3.75 -2.90 -0.80
C PRO A 176 5.06 -2.90 -1.60
N LEU A 177 5.80 -4.01 -1.61
CA LEU A 177 7.06 -4.13 -2.36
C LEU A 177 6.83 -4.17 -3.87
N GLU A 178 5.77 -4.86 -4.33
CA GLU A 178 5.38 -4.88 -5.75
C GLU A 178 4.92 -3.50 -6.21
N ILE A 179 4.07 -2.82 -5.41
CA ILE A 179 3.60 -1.46 -5.69
C ILE A 179 4.79 -0.50 -5.85
N ALA A 180 5.73 -0.52 -4.90
CA ALA A 180 6.89 0.35 -4.94
C ALA A 180 7.80 0.07 -6.14
N ARG A 181 7.96 -1.20 -6.52
CA ARG A 181 8.75 -1.61 -7.70
C ARG A 181 8.13 -1.09 -8.99
N GLU A 182 6.83 -1.29 -9.20
CA GLU A 182 6.14 -0.82 -10.40
C GLU A 182 6.13 0.71 -10.49
N LYS A 183 5.92 1.40 -9.37
CA LYS A 183 6.01 2.87 -9.29
C LYS A 183 7.40 3.37 -9.67
N CYS A 184 8.45 2.70 -9.19
CA CYS A 184 9.84 3.04 -9.50
C CYS A 184 10.15 2.81 -10.99
N ALA A 185 9.68 1.70 -11.56
CA ALA A 185 9.84 1.41 -12.99
C ALA A 185 9.20 2.51 -13.86
N LEU A 186 7.96 2.91 -13.54
CA LEU A 186 7.26 3.99 -14.24
C LEU A 186 7.97 5.34 -14.07
N ALA A 187 8.44 5.64 -12.86
CA ALA A 187 9.21 6.84 -12.57
C ALA A 187 10.49 6.91 -13.41
N ALA A 188 11.23 5.80 -13.51
CA ALA A 188 12.48 5.71 -14.25
C ALA A 188 12.27 6.02 -15.74
N GLN A 189 11.18 5.53 -16.35
CA GLN A 189 10.84 5.82 -17.74
C GLN A 189 10.62 7.32 -17.99
N HIS A 190 10.08 8.06 -17.01
CA HIS A 190 9.86 9.51 -17.13
C HIS A 190 11.11 10.32 -16.86
N VAL A 191 11.91 9.92 -15.87
CA VAL A 191 13.13 10.64 -15.46
C VAL A 191 14.29 10.40 -16.42
N GLY A 192 14.40 9.18 -16.98
CA GLY A 192 15.50 8.80 -17.87
C GLY A 192 16.85 8.58 -17.17
N GLY A 193 16.86 8.43 -15.85
CA GLY A 193 18.08 8.28 -15.05
C GLY A 193 17.81 7.78 -13.63
N ALA A 194 18.79 7.94 -12.74
CA ALA A 194 18.73 7.44 -11.38
C ALA A 194 17.56 8.05 -10.61
N VAL A 195 16.69 7.19 -10.08
CA VAL A 195 15.43 7.60 -9.48
C VAL A 195 15.18 6.92 -8.14
N ILE A 196 14.63 7.68 -7.20
CA ILE A 196 14.10 7.18 -5.94
C ILE A 196 12.60 7.43 -5.92
N THR A 197 11.82 6.40 -5.57
CA THR A 197 10.41 6.52 -5.20
C THR A 197 10.22 6.03 -3.77
N GLU A 198 9.20 6.55 -3.09
CA GLU A 198 8.85 6.18 -1.72
C GLU A 198 7.34 5.97 -1.60
N ASP A 199 6.94 4.87 -0.97
CA ASP A 199 5.57 4.61 -0.54
C ASP A 199 5.52 4.39 0.96
N THR A 200 4.62 5.12 1.63
CA THR A 200 4.44 5.06 3.09
C THR A 200 3.09 4.43 3.41
N SER A 201 3.11 3.42 4.27
CA SER A 201 1.93 2.68 4.73
C SER A 201 1.77 2.81 6.25
N LEU A 202 0.51 2.80 6.71
CA LEU A 202 0.18 2.60 8.12
C LEU A 202 -0.77 1.41 8.24
N CYS A 203 -0.30 0.37 8.92
CA CYS A 203 -0.93 -0.94 8.94
C CYS A 203 -1.54 -1.21 10.31
N PHE A 204 -2.85 -1.43 10.39
CA PHE A 204 -3.51 -1.80 11.64
C PHE A 204 -3.67 -3.31 11.71
N SER A 205 -3.13 -3.95 12.74
CA SER A 205 -3.20 -5.42 12.90
C SER A 205 -4.65 -5.91 12.92
N ALA A 206 -5.52 -5.19 13.65
CA ALA A 206 -6.95 -5.47 13.76
C ALA A 206 -7.73 -5.45 12.42
N LEU A 207 -7.18 -4.81 11.38
CA LEU A 207 -7.79 -4.75 10.04
C LEU A 207 -7.01 -5.57 9.00
N GLY A 208 -6.17 -6.51 9.44
CA GLY A 208 -5.33 -7.30 8.53
C GLY A 208 -4.35 -6.43 7.74
N ASN A 209 -3.74 -5.44 8.42
CA ASN A 209 -2.80 -4.45 7.89
C ASN A 209 -3.40 -3.34 7.01
N LEU A 210 -4.72 -3.25 6.89
CA LEU A 210 -5.35 -2.04 6.33
C LEU A 210 -5.28 -0.87 7.32
N PRO A 211 -5.29 0.40 6.86
CA PRO A 211 -5.40 0.84 5.46
C PRO A 211 -4.11 0.64 4.63
N GLY A 212 -2.97 0.40 5.26
CA GLY A 212 -1.71 0.07 4.59
C GLY A 212 -1.30 1.17 3.60
N PRO A 213 -1.02 0.83 2.32
CA PRO A 213 -0.60 1.82 1.31
C PRO A 213 -1.70 2.85 0.98
N TYR A 214 -2.96 2.58 1.36
CA TYR A 214 -4.08 3.48 1.09
C TYR A 214 -4.22 4.59 2.15
N ILE A 215 -3.34 4.66 3.15
CA ILE A 215 -3.46 5.54 4.31
C ILE A 215 -3.71 7.01 3.96
N LYS A 216 -3.15 7.53 2.86
CA LYS A 216 -3.38 8.92 2.41
C LYS A 216 -4.88 9.19 2.23
N TRP A 217 -5.58 8.34 1.48
CA TRP A 217 -7.00 8.51 1.18
C TRP A 217 -7.88 8.36 2.42
N PHE A 218 -7.51 7.43 3.30
CA PHE A 218 -8.21 7.25 4.57
C PHE A 218 -8.00 8.45 5.50
N LEU A 219 -6.79 9.01 5.57
CA LEU A 219 -6.55 10.24 6.34
C LEU A 219 -7.34 11.43 5.78
N GLU A 220 -7.33 11.63 4.47
CA GLU A 220 -8.07 12.72 3.81
C GLU A 220 -9.59 12.61 4.05
N THR A 221 -10.13 11.40 4.05
CA THR A 221 -11.58 11.16 4.16
C THR A 221 -12.06 11.09 5.61
N CYS A 222 -11.33 10.38 6.47
CA CYS A 222 -11.75 10.07 7.83
C CYS A 222 -11.18 11.06 8.87
N GLY A 223 -10.07 11.73 8.56
CA GLY A 223 -9.28 12.49 9.53
C GLY A 223 -8.67 11.60 10.63
N HIS A 224 -7.89 12.20 11.52
CA HIS A 224 -7.17 11.48 12.59
C HIS A 224 -8.10 10.74 13.54
N ASN A 225 -9.17 11.40 14.01
CA ASN A 225 -10.17 10.76 14.87
C ASN A 225 -10.88 9.62 14.15
N GLY A 226 -11.24 9.79 12.87
CA GLY A 226 -11.87 8.73 12.09
C GLY A 226 -10.96 7.53 11.91
N LEU A 227 -9.67 7.74 11.60
CA LEU A 227 -8.66 6.68 11.52
C LEU A 227 -8.52 5.91 12.84
N ASN A 228 -8.44 6.59 13.98
CA ASN A 228 -8.39 5.93 15.29
C ASN A 228 -9.69 5.14 15.57
N ASN A 229 -10.84 5.72 15.25
CA ASN A 229 -12.15 5.11 15.45
C ASN A 229 -12.38 3.85 14.59
N MET A 230 -11.68 3.71 13.46
CA MET A 230 -11.81 2.52 12.60
C MET A 230 -11.51 1.21 13.32
N ILE A 231 -10.67 1.25 14.36
CA ILE A 231 -10.32 0.07 15.16
C ILE A 231 -10.90 0.14 16.56
N HIS A 232 -11.87 1.02 16.84
CA HIS A 232 -12.44 1.18 18.17
C HIS A 232 -13.01 -0.14 18.71
N PHE A 233 -13.61 -0.95 17.82
CA PHE A 233 -14.20 -2.26 18.13
C PHE A 233 -13.20 -3.33 18.62
N SER A 234 -11.90 -3.16 18.33
CA SER A 234 -10.86 -4.15 18.61
C SER A 234 -10.08 -3.78 19.87
N GLU A 235 -9.81 -4.73 20.77
CA GLU A 235 -8.85 -4.51 21.86
C GLU A 235 -7.41 -4.42 21.35
N ASP A 236 -7.11 -5.13 20.24
CA ASP A 236 -5.82 -5.02 19.57
C ASP A 236 -5.71 -3.66 18.86
N LYS A 237 -4.86 -2.79 19.43
CA LYS A 237 -4.48 -1.49 18.86
C LYS A 237 -3.11 -1.53 18.19
N SER A 238 -2.48 -2.70 18.06
CA SER A 238 -1.16 -2.83 17.47
C SER A 238 -1.19 -2.53 15.97
N GLY A 239 -0.04 -2.12 15.47
CA GLY A 239 0.17 -1.88 14.07
C GLY A 239 1.65 -1.61 13.78
N TYR A 240 1.91 -1.21 12.55
CA TYR A 240 3.22 -0.71 12.18
C TYR A 240 3.12 0.35 11.10
N ALA A 241 4.07 1.27 11.14
CA ALA A 241 4.38 2.15 10.04
C ALA A 241 5.41 1.48 9.14
N GLN A 242 5.27 1.64 7.83
CA GLN A 242 6.20 1.10 6.84
C GLN A 242 6.51 2.15 5.79
N THR A 243 7.79 2.28 5.43
CA THR A 243 8.22 2.97 4.22
C THR A 243 8.96 1.97 3.35
N VAL A 244 8.54 1.84 2.10
CA VAL A 244 9.30 1.14 1.06
C VAL A 244 9.94 2.19 0.18
N VAL A 245 11.28 2.18 0.14
CA VAL A 245 12.06 2.97 -0.81
C VAL A 245 12.45 2.08 -1.97
N ALA A 246 12.19 2.53 -3.18
CA ALA A 246 12.64 1.85 -4.39
C ALA A 246 13.62 2.74 -5.16
N PHE A 247 14.73 2.14 -5.59
CA PHE A 247 15.81 2.83 -6.29
C PHE A 247 16.22 2.05 -7.54
N THR A 248 16.48 2.78 -8.62
CA THR A 248 17.14 2.25 -9.81
C THR A 248 18.04 3.30 -10.44
N THR A 249 19.05 2.87 -11.18
CA THR A 249 20.00 3.72 -11.90
C THR A 249 19.45 4.27 -13.21
N GLY A 250 18.36 3.70 -13.74
CA GLY A 250 17.73 4.19 -14.96
C GLY A 250 16.65 3.26 -15.53
N PRO A 251 16.08 3.61 -16.70
CA PRO A 251 15.12 2.76 -17.39
C PRO A 251 15.70 1.40 -17.73
N ASN A 252 14.95 0.33 -17.44
CA ASN A 252 15.32 -1.07 -17.70
C ASN A 252 16.51 -1.62 -16.88
N GLU A 253 16.96 -0.89 -15.86
CA GLU A 253 17.94 -1.38 -14.89
C GLU A 253 17.24 -2.08 -13.71
N ASP A 254 18.02 -2.81 -12.91
CA ASP A 254 17.49 -3.47 -11.71
C ASP A 254 16.90 -2.45 -10.72
N ILE A 255 15.82 -2.88 -10.05
CA ILE A 255 15.15 -2.08 -9.01
C ILE A 255 15.47 -2.69 -7.65
N HIS A 256 16.10 -1.89 -6.80
CA HIS A 256 16.45 -2.23 -5.43
C HIS A 256 15.40 -1.69 -4.47
N LEU A 257 14.91 -2.54 -3.57
CA LEU A 257 13.89 -2.19 -2.59
C LEU A 257 14.48 -2.19 -1.18
N PHE A 258 14.09 -1.21 -0.38
CA PHE A 258 14.49 -1.05 1.01
C PHE A 258 13.25 -0.88 1.87
N ASP A 259 13.03 -1.83 2.76
CA ASP A 259 11.82 -1.90 3.60
C ASP A 259 12.18 -1.49 5.04
N GLY A 260 11.68 -0.32 5.45
CA GLY A 260 11.80 0.17 6.81
C GLY A 260 10.45 0.08 7.52
N ARG A 261 10.43 -0.56 8.70
CA ARG A 261 9.22 -0.70 9.51
C ARG A 261 9.46 -0.26 10.94
N THR A 262 8.45 0.34 11.55
CA THR A 262 8.42 0.66 12.99
C THR A 262 7.14 0.12 13.58
N LYS A 263 7.26 -0.75 14.58
CA LYS A 263 6.11 -1.28 15.32
C LYS A 263 5.59 -0.25 16.32
N GLY A 264 4.31 -0.31 16.60
CA GLY A 264 3.67 0.59 17.53
C GLY A 264 2.20 0.29 17.73
N MET A 265 1.50 1.29 18.24
CA MET A 265 0.06 1.23 18.49
C MET A 265 -0.65 2.45 17.95
N ILE A 266 -1.92 2.25 17.59
CA ILE A 266 -2.81 3.31 17.16
C ILE A 266 -3.53 3.88 18.38
N VAL A 267 -3.36 5.18 18.62
CA VAL A 267 -3.80 5.87 19.83
C VAL A 267 -4.67 7.08 19.47
N PRO A 268 -5.49 7.59 20.42
CA PRO A 268 -6.19 8.86 20.22
C PRO A 268 -5.19 9.97 19.85
N PRO A 269 -5.55 10.88 18.94
CA PRO A 269 -4.59 11.82 18.37
C PRO A 269 -4.03 12.78 19.41
N ARG A 270 -2.70 12.95 19.42
CA ARG A 270 -1.97 13.91 20.26
C ARG A 270 -0.88 14.62 19.45
N GLY A 271 -0.34 15.73 19.96
CA GLY A 271 0.70 16.52 19.28
C GLY A 271 0.20 17.38 18.12
N SER A 272 1.10 17.76 17.21
CA SER A 272 0.77 18.58 16.04
C SER A 272 0.12 17.78 14.89
N PHE A 273 -0.92 18.35 14.26
CA PHE A 273 -1.65 17.75 13.15
C PHE A 273 -1.06 18.09 11.77
N ASP A 274 0.09 18.77 11.72
CA ASP A 274 0.65 19.34 10.49
C ASP A 274 1.28 18.32 9.54
N PHE A 275 1.45 17.07 9.97
CA PHE A 275 2.15 16.05 9.18
C PHE A 275 1.48 14.67 9.24
N GLY A 276 0.68 14.37 8.21
CA GLY A 276 0.15 13.04 7.97
C GLY A 276 -0.62 12.49 9.16
N TRP A 277 -0.41 11.20 9.45
CA TRP A 277 -1.08 10.44 10.51
C TRP A 277 -0.24 10.36 11.79
N ASP A 278 0.86 11.11 11.90
CA ASP A 278 1.74 11.11 13.07
C ASP A 278 1.01 11.23 14.42
N PRO A 279 -0.06 12.05 14.56
CA PRO A 279 -0.78 12.18 15.83
C PRO A 279 -1.37 10.89 16.39
N ILE A 280 -1.66 9.90 15.54
CA ILE A 280 -2.36 8.68 15.96
C ILE A 280 -1.45 7.48 16.10
N PHE A 281 -0.15 7.62 15.84
CA PHE A 281 0.80 6.51 15.88
C PHE A 281 1.82 6.70 16.99
N GLN A 282 1.80 5.77 17.94
CA GLN A 282 2.74 5.70 19.06
C GLN A 282 3.70 4.52 18.83
N PRO A 283 4.94 4.76 18.38
CA PRO A 283 5.92 3.68 18.19
C PRO A 283 6.33 3.06 19.53
N ASP A 284 6.63 1.76 19.53
CA ASP A 284 7.04 1.02 20.75
C ASP A 284 8.32 1.61 21.36
N GLU A 285 9.24 2.06 20.50
CA GLU A 285 10.53 2.65 20.87
C GLU A 285 10.41 4.15 21.23
N GLY A 286 9.20 4.71 21.23
CA GLY A 286 8.93 6.14 21.36
C GLY A 286 8.70 6.67 22.76
N GLY A 287 8.89 5.86 23.81
CA GLY A 287 8.69 6.30 25.19
C GLY A 287 7.25 6.74 25.52
N GLY A 288 6.25 6.25 24.77
CA GLY A 288 4.83 6.61 24.96
C GLY A 288 4.37 7.87 24.20
N LEU A 289 5.28 8.53 23.49
CA LEU A 289 4.96 9.68 22.64
C LEU A 289 4.45 9.22 21.28
N THR A 290 3.50 9.98 20.71
CA THR A 290 3.16 9.87 19.29
C THR A 290 4.28 10.47 18.44
N TYR A 291 4.36 10.11 17.15
CA TYR A 291 5.31 10.77 16.25
C TYR A 291 5.12 12.29 16.19
N ALA A 292 3.91 12.79 16.41
CA ALA A 292 3.60 14.22 16.42
C ALA A 292 4.01 14.95 17.71
N GLU A 293 4.34 14.22 18.77
CA GLU A 293 4.84 14.75 20.05
C GLU A 293 6.37 14.70 20.13
N MET A 294 7.03 14.00 19.20
CA MET A 294 8.48 13.89 19.13
C MET A 294 9.11 15.09 18.42
N SER A 295 10.34 15.43 18.81
CA SER A 295 11.20 16.27 17.97
C SER A 295 11.59 15.54 16.67
N GLU A 296 12.06 16.28 15.67
CA GLU A 296 12.50 15.69 14.41
C GLU A 296 13.65 14.68 14.59
N ASP A 297 14.61 14.98 15.46
CA ASP A 297 15.76 14.10 15.73
C ASP A 297 15.34 12.79 16.43
N GLU A 298 14.43 12.88 17.41
CA GLU A 298 13.88 11.71 18.09
C GLU A 298 13.12 10.82 17.11
N LYS A 299 12.25 11.42 16.29
CA LYS A 299 11.50 10.69 15.27
C LYS A 299 12.44 10.03 14.27
N ASP A 300 13.41 10.76 13.73
CA ASP A 300 14.36 10.26 12.74
C ASP A 300 15.21 9.09 13.27
N SER A 301 15.45 9.03 14.58
CA SER A 301 16.21 7.91 15.17
C SER A 301 15.47 6.56 15.13
N ILE A 302 14.13 6.57 15.05
CA ILE A 302 13.29 5.36 15.13
C ILE A 302 12.32 5.20 13.94
N SER A 303 12.24 6.16 13.04
CA SER A 303 11.23 6.17 11.99
C SER A 303 11.45 5.09 10.93
N HIS A 304 10.35 4.51 10.47
CA HIS A 304 10.26 3.59 9.34
C HIS A 304 10.92 4.17 8.09
N ARG A 305 10.77 5.48 7.84
CA ARG A 305 11.45 6.20 6.76
C ARG A 305 12.97 6.21 6.95
N SER A 306 13.46 6.58 8.13
CA SER A 306 14.89 6.58 8.44
C SER A 306 15.52 5.20 8.29
N ARG A 307 14.82 4.15 8.72
CA ARG A 307 15.23 2.74 8.53
C ARG A 307 15.36 2.37 7.06
N ALA A 308 14.41 2.76 6.21
CA ALA A 308 14.45 2.46 4.78
C ALA A 308 15.57 3.25 4.06
N PHE A 309 15.68 4.55 4.34
CA PHE A 309 16.70 5.39 3.71
C PHE A 309 18.11 5.11 4.22
N SER A 310 18.28 4.64 5.46
CA SER A 310 19.58 4.17 5.95
C SER A 310 20.05 2.93 5.18
N GLN A 311 19.14 1.99 4.88
CA GLN A 311 19.46 0.84 4.03
C GLN A 311 19.85 1.28 2.61
N LEU A 312 19.11 2.24 2.01
CA LEU A 312 19.49 2.81 0.72
C LEU A 312 20.88 3.47 0.78
N ARG A 313 21.16 4.25 1.82
CA ARG A 313 22.45 4.91 2.00
C ARG A 313 23.60 3.89 2.06
N ASP A 314 23.43 2.84 2.87
CA ASP A 314 24.43 1.79 3.01
C ASP A 314 24.66 1.07 1.68
N TYR A 315 23.58 0.81 0.92
CA TYR A 315 23.65 0.28 -0.43
C TYR A 315 24.45 1.19 -1.37
N LEU A 316 24.17 2.49 -1.40
CA LEU A 316 24.88 3.45 -2.24
C LEU A 316 26.38 3.53 -1.90
N ILE A 317 26.73 3.57 -0.60
CA ILE A 317 28.14 3.63 -0.14
C ILE A 317 28.91 2.36 -0.49
N GLN A 318 28.30 1.19 -0.30
CA GLN A 318 28.94 -0.09 -0.63
C GLN A 318 29.23 -0.20 -2.13
N ASN A 319 28.26 0.18 -2.96
CA ASN A 319 28.40 0.12 -4.41
C ASN A 319 29.31 1.23 -4.96
N GLU A 320 29.51 2.34 -4.26
CA GLU A 320 30.53 3.35 -4.61
C GLU A 320 31.97 2.81 -4.47
N ARG A 321 32.23 1.95 -3.47
CA ARG A 321 33.57 1.38 -3.22
C ARG A 321 33.96 0.30 -4.21
N SER A 322 33.00 -0.51 -4.68
CA SER A 322 33.23 -1.52 -5.73
C SER A 322 33.51 -0.91 -7.12
N ILE A 323 33.34 0.41 -7.27
CA ILE A 323 33.62 1.19 -8.48
C ILE A 323 35.05 1.78 -8.46
N LYS A 324 35.69 1.93 -7.29
CA LYS A 324 37.07 2.44 -7.16
C LYS A 324 38.15 1.35 -7.12
N ALA A 325 37.77 0.08 -7.00
CA ALA A 325 38.69 -1.04 -6.78
C ALA A 325 39.01 -1.88 -8.05
N ASN A 326 38.53 -1.46 -9.22
CA ASN A 326 38.86 -2.01 -10.54
C ASN A 326 39.23 -0.86 -11.49
#